data_AF-A0A512PCN9-F1
#
_entry.id   AF-A0A512PCN9-F1
#
_cell.length_a   1.000
_cell.length_b   1.000
_cell.length_c   1.000
_cell.angle_alpha   90.00
_cell.angle_beta   90.00
_cell.angle_gamma   90.00
#
_symmetry.space_group_name_H-M   'P 1'
#
loop_
_entity.id
_entity.type
_entity.pdbx_description
1 polymer ?
#
loop_
_entity_poly.entity_id
_entity_poly.type
_entity_poly.pdbx_seq_one_letter_code
_entity_poly.pdbx_strand_id
1 'polypeptide(L)'
;MSTHDHTHDGPADGLHDSLHCESCGMPVESGTYCQYCTDAEGNLQAFDERFERMVGWQARETPDAPRAEIEAKTLAYMSTMPAWRDHPDLLARTS
;
A
#
# COMPACT_ATOMS: atom_id res chain seq x y z
N MET A 1 19.21 -38.15 -29.24
CA MET A 1 19.89 -36.92 -29.70
C MET A 1 19.02 -36.37 -30.83
N SER A 2 18.27 -35.28 -30.74
CA SER A 2 18.33 -34.13 -29.85
C SER A 2 16.92 -33.54 -29.69
N THR A 3 16.70 -33.02 -28.49
CA THR A 3 15.51 -32.30 -28.01
C THR A 3 15.46 -30.87 -28.54
N HIS A 4 14.22 -30.39 -28.75
CA HIS A 4 13.75 -28.99 -28.79
C HIS A 4 14.33 -28.02 -29.83
N ASP A 5 13.42 -27.44 -30.62
CA ASP A 5 13.46 -26.00 -30.93
C ASP A 5 12.02 -25.47 -30.87
N HIS A 6 11.66 -24.85 -29.74
CA HIS A 6 10.60 -23.85 -29.69
C HIS A 6 11.30 -22.54 -29.35
N THR A 7 11.81 -21.88 -30.38
CA THR A 7 12.14 -20.46 -30.30
C THR A 7 10.82 -19.69 -30.17
N HIS A 8 10.44 -19.32 -28.95
CA HIS A 8 9.50 -18.23 -28.72
C HIS A 8 10.31 -16.97 -28.43
N ASP A 9 10.70 -16.29 -29.51
CA ASP A 9 11.11 -14.88 -29.48
C ASP A 9 9.83 -14.03 -29.49
N GLY A 10 9.57 -13.36 -28.38
CA GLY A 10 8.51 -12.37 -28.20
C GLY A 10 9.04 -11.30 -27.23
N PRO A 11 8.82 -10.01 -27.49
CA PRO A 11 9.61 -8.94 -26.87
C PRO A 11 9.38 -8.86 -25.35
N ALA A 12 10.48 -8.56 -24.65
CA ALA A 12 10.43 -7.92 -23.35
C ALA A 12 9.59 -6.63 -23.42
N ASP A 13 9.00 -6.26 -22.29
CA ASP A 13 8.25 -5.01 -22.06
C ASP A 13 6.74 -5.07 -22.31
N GLY A 14 6.07 -5.93 -21.54
CA GLY A 14 4.72 -5.66 -21.06
C GLY A 14 4.83 -5.08 -19.65
N LEU A 15 5.34 -3.86 -19.51
CA LEU A 15 5.17 -3.06 -18.30
C LEU A 15 3.66 -2.82 -18.16
N HIS A 16 2.94 -3.77 -17.55
CA HIS A 16 1.77 -3.40 -16.78
C HIS A 16 2.34 -2.47 -15.72
N ASP A 17 2.35 -1.16 -16.02
CA ASP A 17 2.48 -0.09 -15.04
C ASP A 17 1.35 -0.34 -14.05
N SER A 18 1.64 -1.23 -13.10
CA SER A 18 0.71 -1.66 -12.09
C SER A 18 0.63 -0.43 -11.23
N LEU A 19 -0.36 0.41 -11.51
CA LEU A 19 -0.66 1.57 -10.69
C LEU A 19 -0.84 1.00 -9.28
N HIS A 20 0.00 1.43 -8.34
CA HIS A 20 -0.14 1.04 -6.94
C HIS A 20 -0.88 2.16 -6.23
N CYS A 21 -1.84 1.80 -5.38
CA CYS A 21 -2.56 2.76 -4.55
C CYS A 21 -1.55 3.58 -3.74
N GLU A 22 -1.56 4.90 -3.90
CA GLU A 22 -0.61 5.78 -3.21
C GLU A 22 -0.80 5.82 -1.68
N SER A 23 -1.89 5.23 -1.16
CA SER A 23 -2.21 5.16 0.27
C SER A 23 -1.84 3.82 0.94
N CYS A 24 -1.85 2.72 0.19
CA CYS A 24 -1.67 1.39 0.76
C CYS A 24 -0.80 0.44 -0.08
N GLY A 25 -0.26 0.90 -1.20
CA GLY A 25 0.61 0.12 -2.07
C GLY A 25 -0.04 -1.08 -2.76
N MET A 26 -1.35 -1.34 -2.57
CA MET A 26 -2.04 -2.41 -3.28
C MET A 26 -2.19 -2.09 -4.77
N PRO A 27 -2.12 -3.07 -5.67
CA PRO A 27 -2.34 -2.86 -7.09
C PRO A 27 -3.76 -2.32 -7.32
N VAL A 28 -3.89 -1.33 -8.19
CA VAL A 28 -5.16 -0.76 -8.64
C VAL A 28 -5.27 -0.86 -10.15
N GLU A 29 -6.48 -1.14 -10.63
CA GLU A 29 -6.75 -1.23 -12.07
C GLU A 29 -6.75 0.15 -12.74
N SER A 30 -7.11 1.21 -12.00
CA SER A 30 -7.11 2.59 -12.46
C SER A 30 -7.23 3.55 -11.28
N GLY A 31 -6.71 4.77 -11.45
CA GLY A 31 -6.80 5.84 -10.45
C GLY A 31 -5.65 5.85 -9.43
N THR A 32 -5.71 6.82 -8.51
CA THR A 32 -4.68 7.06 -7.50
C THR A 32 -4.83 6.17 -6.26
N TYR A 33 -6.07 5.85 -5.90
CA TYR A 33 -6.41 5.13 -4.68
C TYR A 33 -7.33 3.95 -4.97
N CYS A 34 -7.21 2.87 -4.19
CA CYS A 34 -8.12 1.74 -4.27
C CYS A 34 -9.43 2.02 -3.51
N GLN A 35 -10.49 1.31 -3.88
CA GLN A 35 -11.82 1.39 -3.24
C GLN A 35 -11.82 1.17 -1.71
N TYR A 36 -10.76 0.55 -1.16
CA TYR A 36 -10.62 0.32 0.28
C TYR A 36 -9.97 1.49 1.02
N CYS A 37 -9.30 2.39 0.29
CA CYS A 37 -8.67 3.59 0.82
C CYS A 37 -9.50 4.85 0.56
N THR A 38 -10.52 4.77 -0.30
CA THR A 38 -11.45 5.86 -0.54
C THR A 38 -12.72 5.72 0.29
N ASP A 39 -13.40 6.83 0.50
CA ASP A 39 -14.76 6.88 1.05
C ASP A 39 -15.82 6.64 -0.05
N ALA A 40 -17.10 6.82 0.31
CA ALA A 40 -18.23 6.64 -0.62
C ALA A 40 -18.26 7.68 -1.76
N GLU A 41 -17.57 8.79 -1.61
CA GLU A 41 -17.46 9.87 -2.60
C GLU A 41 -16.21 9.69 -3.49
N GLY A 42 -15.34 8.72 -3.17
CA GLY A 42 -14.11 8.45 -3.88
C GLY A 42 -12.92 9.28 -3.39
N ASN A 43 -13.07 10.03 -2.30
CA ASN A 43 -11.96 10.77 -1.71
C ASN A 43 -11.13 9.85 -0.80
N LEU A 44 -9.83 10.13 -0.68
CA LEU A 44 -8.99 9.41 0.27
C LEU A 44 -9.53 9.57 1.69
N GLN A 45 -9.67 8.45 2.40
CA GLN A 45 -10.07 8.42 3.81
C GLN A 45 -9.18 9.35 4.63
N ALA A 46 -9.72 9.94 5.70
CA ALA A 46 -8.92 10.75 6.62
C ALA A 46 -7.76 9.94 7.21
N PHE A 47 -6.65 10.62 7.53
CA PHE A 47 -5.45 9.98 8.06
C PHE A 47 -5.75 9.10 9.27
N ASP A 48 -6.50 9.60 10.25
CA ASP A 48 -6.88 8.84 11.45
C ASP A 48 -7.69 7.59 11.14
N GLU A 49 -8.65 7.69 10.21
CA GLU A 49 -9.44 6.54 9.80
C GLU A 49 -8.56 5.48 9.13
N ARG A 50 -7.71 5.89 8.19
CA ARG A 50 -6.82 4.97 7.50
C ARG A 50 -5.82 4.34 8.47
N PHE A 51 -5.26 5.14 9.38
CA PHE A 51 -4.31 4.71 10.39
C PHE A 51 -4.94 3.64 11.31
N GLU A 52 -6.11 3.90 11.90
CA GLU A 52 -6.79 2.94 12.78
C GLU A 52 -7.14 1.65 12.04
N ARG A 53 -7.54 1.72 10.77
CA ARG A 53 -7.81 0.54 9.95
C ARG A 53 -6.54 -0.29 9.71
N MET A 54 -5.41 0.34 9.43
CA MET A 54 -4.13 -0.34 9.24
C MET A 54 -3.61 -0.95 10.56
N VAL A 55 -3.72 -0.22 11.68
CA VAL A 55 -3.38 -0.73 13.02
C VAL A 55 -4.24 -1.95 13.36
N GLY A 56 -5.55 -1.86 13.11
CA GLY A 56 -6.47 -2.98 13.33
C GLY A 56 -6.16 -4.21 12.47
N TRP A 57 -5.70 -4.01 11.23
CA TRP A 57 -5.24 -5.11 10.38
C TRP A 57 -3.93 -5.72 10.91
N GLN A 58 -2.90 -4.91 11.19
CA GLN A 58 -1.65 -5.41 11.73
C GLN A 58 -1.80 -6.08 13.09
N ALA A 59 -2.71 -5.60 13.94
CA ALA A 59 -3.01 -6.25 15.23
C ALA A 59 -3.61 -7.66 15.05
N ARG A 60 -4.35 -7.90 13.96
CA ARG A 60 -4.85 -9.24 13.63
C ARG A 60 -3.75 -10.14 13.07
N GLU A 61 -2.83 -9.59 12.29
CA GLU A 61 -1.68 -10.32 11.73
C GLU A 61 -0.61 -10.61 12.79
N THR A 62 -0.45 -9.74 13.79
CA THR A 62 0.55 -9.84 14.86
C THR A 62 -0.10 -9.70 16.25
N PRO A 63 -0.88 -10.70 16.69
CA PRO A 63 -1.65 -10.61 17.93
C PRO A 63 -0.78 -10.49 19.20
N ASP A 64 0.47 -10.97 19.16
CA ASP A 64 1.42 -10.89 20.27
C ASP A 64 2.15 -9.54 20.36
N ALA A 65 2.05 -8.68 19.33
CA ALA A 65 2.72 -7.39 19.34
C ALA A 65 1.93 -6.37 20.16
N PRO A 66 2.60 -5.53 20.99
CA PRO A 66 1.92 -4.47 21.71
C PRO A 66 1.39 -3.41 20.74
N ARG A 67 0.24 -2.82 21.06
CA ARG A 67 -0.40 -1.80 20.21
C ARG A 67 0.54 -0.67 19.81
N ALA A 68 1.36 -0.17 20.74
CA ALA A 68 2.32 0.89 20.47
C ALA A 68 3.36 0.51 19.38
N GLU A 69 3.79 -0.76 19.35
CA GLU A 69 4.70 -1.25 18.30
C GLU A 69 3.97 -1.36 16.95
N ILE A 70 2.72 -1.82 16.96
CA ILE A 70 1.89 -1.89 15.76
C ILE A 70 1.64 -0.49 15.18
N GLU A 71 1.34 0.48 16.03
CA GLU A 71 1.18 1.89 15.66
C GLU A 71 2.47 2.46 15.05
N ALA A 72 3.61 2.26 15.70
CA ALA A 72 4.92 2.71 15.19
C ALA A 72 5.25 2.08 13.84
N LYS A 73 5.02 0.76 13.66
CA LYS A 73 5.20 0.07 12.38
C LYS A 73 4.26 0.61 11.31
N THR A 74 3.02 0.92 11.69
CA THR A 74 2.03 1.50 10.78
C THR A 74 2.45 2.89 10.32
N LEU A 75 2.91 3.76 11.23
CA LEU A 75 3.44 5.07 10.89
C LEU A 75 4.66 4.97 9.96
N ALA A 76 5.59 4.06 10.27
CA ALA A 76 6.75 3.80 9.42
C ALA A 76 6.33 3.33 8.03
N TYR A 77 5.36 2.42 7.93
CA TYR A 77 4.81 1.97 6.65
C TYR A 77 4.14 3.11 5.87
N MET A 78 3.26 3.89 6.52
CA MET A 78 2.61 5.05 5.90
C MET A 78 3.64 6.08 5.43
N SER A 79 4.77 6.26 6.11
CA SER A 79 5.83 7.18 5.67
C SER A 79 6.48 6.79 4.34
N THR A 80 6.33 5.54 3.89
CA THR A 80 6.81 5.09 2.58
C THR A 80 5.82 5.35 1.44
N MET A 81 4.57 5.69 1.79
CA MET A 81 3.47 5.85 0.84
C MET A 81 3.37 7.29 0.35
N PRO A 82 3.23 7.55 -0.96
CA PRO A 82 3.18 8.90 -1.51
C PRO A 82 2.07 9.79 -0.92
N ALA A 83 0.91 9.21 -0.60
CA ALA A 83 -0.21 9.95 -0.04
C ALA A 83 0.03 10.46 1.39
N TRP A 84 0.97 9.87 2.12
CA TRP A 84 1.12 10.07 3.57
C TRP A 84 2.47 10.61 4.00
N ARG A 85 3.54 10.37 3.24
CA ARG A 85 4.92 10.75 3.59
C ARG A 85 5.10 12.23 3.93
N ASP A 86 4.34 13.11 3.28
CA ASP A 86 4.38 14.56 3.46
C ASP A 86 3.15 15.07 4.26
N HIS A 87 2.37 14.19 4.88
CA HIS A 87 1.13 14.54 5.58
C HIS A 87 1.42 15.13 6.98
N PRO A 88 0.79 16.25 7.39
CA PRO A 88 1.09 16.92 8.65
C PRO A 88 0.85 16.02 9.87
N ASP A 89 -0.23 15.22 9.90
CA ASP A 89 -0.50 14.32 11.02
C ASP A 89 0.52 13.16 11.13
N LEU A 90 1.09 12.71 10.01
CA LEU A 90 2.14 11.70 10.03
C LEU A 90 3.42 12.30 10.62
N LEU A 91 3.82 13.46 10.10
CA LEU A 91 5.01 14.18 10.56
C LEU A 91 4.90 14.51 12.05
N ALA A 92 3.75 15.02 12.52
CA ALA A 92 3.54 15.34 13.92
C ALA A 92 3.68 14.12 14.87
N ARG A 93 3.45 12.90 14.36
CA ARG A 93 3.53 11.64 15.13
C ARG A 93 4.89 10.95 15.04
N THR A 94 5.71 11.29 14.06
CA THR A 94 7.05 10.72 13.85
C THR A 94 8.20 11.68 14.17
N SER A 95 7.87 12.93 14.53
CA SER A 95 8.81 13.97 14.96
C SER A 95 9.34 13.79 16.39
#